data_AF-A0A957VTT3-F1
#
_entry.id   AF-A0A957VTT3-F1
#
_cell.length_a   1.000
_cell.length_b   1.000
_cell.length_c   1.000
_cell.angle_alpha   90.00
_cell.angle_beta   90.00
_cell.angle_gamma   90.00
#
_symmetry.space_group_name_H-M   'P 1'
#
loop_
_entity.id
_entity.type
_entity.pdbx_description
1 polymer ?
#
loop_
_entity_poly.entity_id
_entity_poly.type
_entity_poly.pdbx_seq_one_letter_code
_entity_poly.pdbx_strand_id
1 'polypeptide(L)'
;VYDVIDNARLVNGRVFCDMGVATADGIRCDIDGNIWSSAGWAGEGYDGVHVFAPHGQLIGKIHFPEVVSNLCFGGVKRNRLFITASQSVYALYVETQGVPFP
;
A
#
# COMPACT_ATOMS: atom_id res chain seq x y z
N VAL A 1 8.37 -9.79 -6.78
CA VAL A 1 8.18 -9.72 -8.25
C VAL A 1 8.56 -11.06 -8.85
N TYR A 2 7.74 -11.58 -9.75
CA TYR A 2 7.98 -12.82 -10.46
C TYR A 2 7.71 -12.59 -11.94
N ASP A 3 8.42 -13.32 -12.79
CA ASP A 3 8.02 -13.47 -14.18
C ASP A 3 6.92 -14.53 -14.23
N VAL A 4 5.82 -14.23 -14.92
CA VAL A 4 4.73 -15.18 -15.16
C VAL A 4 4.98 -15.82 -16.52
N ILE A 5 5.25 -17.12 -16.55
CA ILE A 5 5.42 -17.90 -17.78
C ILE A 5 4.21 -18.81 -17.99
N ASP A 6 3.84 -19.00 -19.26
CA ASP A 6 2.70 -19.82 -19.68
C ASP A 6 1.37 -19.49 -18.97
N ASN A 7 1.23 -18.26 -18.47
CA ASN A 7 0.11 -17.79 -17.63
C ASN A 7 -0.20 -18.67 -16.40
N ALA A 8 0.74 -19.48 -15.94
CA ALA A 8 0.48 -20.49 -14.91
C ALA A 8 1.63 -20.68 -13.91
N ARG A 9 2.86 -20.28 -14.24
CA ARG A 9 4.03 -20.50 -13.39
C ARG A 9 4.74 -19.20 -13.06
N LEU A 10 5.19 -19.10 -11.81
CA LEU A 10 5.98 -17.99 -11.31
C LEU A 10 7.46 -18.41 -11.26
N VAL A 11 8.33 -17.62 -11.90
CA VAL A 11 9.78 -17.84 -11.89
C VAL A 11 10.54 -16.55 -11.57
N ASN A 12 11.84 -16.67 -11.29
CA ASN A 12 12.76 -15.56 -11.06
C ASN A 12 12.30 -14.57 -9.98
N GLY A 13 12.00 -15.08 -8.78
CA GLY A 13 11.56 -14.26 -7.65
C GLY A 13 12.56 -13.17 -7.28
N ARG A 14 12.06 -11.94 -7.15
CA ARG A 14 12.82 -10.73 -6.78
C ARG A 14 12.08 -9.93 -5.73
N VAL A 15 12.80 -9.21 -4.88
CA VAL A 15 12.20 -8.22 -3.97
C VAL A 15 11.63 -7.07 -4.80
N PHE A 16 10.41 -6.62 -4.48
CA PHE A 16 9.79 -5.47 -5.15
C PHE A 16 10.25 -4.15 -4.51
N CYS A 17 10.07 -4.04 -3.20
CA CYS A 17 10.50 -2.91 -2.39
C CYS A 17 10.95 -3.40 -1.01
N ASP A 18 11.78 -2.59 -0.35
CA ASP A 18 12.21 -2.80 1.03
C ASP A 18 11.43 -1.85 1.94
N MET A 19 10.82 -2.40 3.00
CA MET A 19 10.06 -1.63 4.00
C MET A 19 10.97 -1.03 5.09
N GLY A 20 12.27 -1.35 5.06
CA GLY A 20 13.23 -0.99 6.09
C GLY A 20 12.87 -1.67 7.41
N VAL A 21 12.61 -0.87 8.43
CA VAL A 21 12.25 -1.36 9.77
C VAL A 21 10.75 -1.66 9.93
N ALA A 22 9.91 -1.24 8.99
CA ALA A 22 8.47 -1.45 9.05
C ALA A 22 8.05 -2.80 8.48
N THR A 23 6.91 -3.30 8.94
CA THR A 23 6.26 -4.49 8.37
C THR A 23 5.07 -4.08 7.52
N ALA A 24 4.95 -4.70 6.34
CA ALA A 24 3.79 -4.57 5.46
C ALA A 24 2.72 -5.62 5.80
N ASP A 25 1.45 -5.24 5.67
CA ASP A 25 0.29 -6.14 5.80
C ASP A 25 -0.66 -5.91 4.61
N GLY A 26 -1.71 -5.10 4.77
CA GLY A 26 -2.64 -4.79 3.70
C GLY A 26 -2.04 -3.92 2.59
N ILE A 27 -2.25 -4.33 1.34
CA ILE A 27 -1.71 -3.67 0.14
C ILE A 27 -2.82 -3.40 -0.88
N ARG A 28 -2.79 -2.24 -1.54
CA ARG A 28 -3.67 -1.87 -2.66
C ARG A 28 -2.88 -1.20 -3.79
N CYS A 29 -3.51 -1.08 -4.95
CA CYS A 29 -2.96 -0.43 -6.12
C CYS A 29 -3.87 0.73 -6.55
N ASP A 30 -3.29 1.84 -6.99
CA ASP A 30 -4.01 2.93 -7.63
C ASP A 30 -4.01 2.79 -9.17
N ILE A 31 -4.68 3.73 -9.85
CA ILE A 31 -4.80 3.74 -11.32
C ILE A 31 -3.48 4.01 -12.06
N ASP A 32 -2.47 4.54 -11.37
CA ASP A 32 -1.14 4.82 -11.94
C ASP A 32 -0.18 3.63 -11.74
N GLY A 33 -0.65 2.56 -11.09
CA GLY A 33 0.15 1.38 -10.76
C GLY A 33 0.98 1.52 -9.51
N ASN A 34 0.79 2.58 -8.70
CA ASN A 34 1.50 2.71 -7.44
C ASN A 34 0.94 1.70 -6.42
N ILE A 35 1.84 1.14 -5.62
CA ILE A 35 1.52 0.21 -4.55
C ILE A 35 1.42 0.98 -3.24
N TRP A 36 0.25 0.92 -2.63
CA TRP A 36 -0.06 1.50 -1.32
C TRP A 36 -0.05 0.37 -0.29
N SER A 37 0.96 0.35 0.58
CA SER A 37 1.12 -0.66 1.63
C SER A 37 0.86 -0.04 2.99
N SER A 38 0.18 -0.77 3.87
CA SER A 38 0.28 -0.49 5.30
C SER A 38 1.72 -0.65 5.77
N ALA A 39 2.06 0.06 6.83
CA ALA A 39 3.35 0.01 7.49
C ALA A 39 3.12 0.06 9.01
N GLY A 40 3.75 -0.87 9.72
CA GLY A 40 3.55 -1.03 11.16
C GLY A 40 4.75 -1.59 11.90
N TRP A 41 4.65 -1.52 13.23
CA TRP A 41 5.63 -2.03 14.21
C TRP A 41 7.03 -1.44 14.08
N ALA A 42 7.15 -0.25 13.47
CA ALA A 42 8.40 0.49 13.36
C ALA A 42 8.41 1.80 14.16
N GLY A 43 7.25 2.25 14.62
CA GLY A 43 7.10 3.47 15.43
C GLY A 43 6.99 4.74 14.59
N GLU A 44 7.16 5.87 15.28
CA GLU A 44 6.98 7.21 14.71
C GLU A 44 7.86 7.45 13.48
N GLY A 45 7.30 8.07 12.44
CA GLY A 45 7.98 8.31 11.16
C GLY A 45 8.00 7.10 10.21
N TYR A 46 7.52 5.93 10.65
CA TYR A 46 7.40 4.73 9.83
C TYR A 46 6.00 4.16 9.81
N ASP A 47 5.32 4.10 10.95
CA ASP A 47 3.96 3.56 11.03
C ASP A 47 3.00 4.42 10.19
N GLY A 48 2.17 3.76 9.38
CA GLY A 48 1.26 4.43 8.48
C GLY A 48 1.03 3.74 7.14
N VAL A 49 1.05 4.51 6.06
CA VAL A 49 0.91 4.00 4.69
C VAL A 49 2.12 4.44 3.87
N HIS A 50 2.82 3.49 3.25
CA HIS A 50 3.93 3.76 2.34
C HIS A 50 3.46 3.55 0.90
N VAL A 51 3.84 4.48 0.02
CA VAL A 51 3.44 4.47 -1.39
C VAL A 51 4.68 4.27 -2.24
N PHE A 52 4.67 3.22 -3.05
CA PHE A 52 5.74 2.85 -3.95
C PHE A 52 5.30 3.00 -5.39
N ALA A 53 6.14 3.62 -6.22
CA ALA A 53 5.94 3.66 -7.67
C ALA A 53 5.93 2.24 -8.28
N PRO A 54 5.44 2.05 -9.52
CA PRO A 54 5.33 0.74 -10.16
C PRO A 54 6.64 -0.05 -10.26
N HIS A 55 7.79 0.62 -10.17
CA HIS A 55 9.12 0.02 -10.16
C HIS A 55 9.73 -0.19 -8.75
N GLY A 56 8.95 -0.01 -7.68
CA GLY A 56 9.36 -0.31 -6.30
C GLY A 56 10.04 0.83 -5.53
N GLN A 57 10.25 1.99 -6.16
CA GLN A 57 10.76 3.19 -5.46
C GLN A 57 9.71 3.76 -4.51
N LEU A 58 10.09 4.02 -3.26
CA LEU A 58 9.26 4.76 -2.31
C LEU A 58 9.07 6.22 -2.78
N ILE A 59 7.82 6.64 -2.96
CA ILE A 59 7.46 8.00 -3.43
C ILE A 59 6.64 8.80 -2.41
N GLY A 60 6.16 8.18 -1.33
CA GLY A 60 5.42 8.88 -0.29
C GLY A 60 5.18 8.06 0.97
N LYS A 61 4.92 8.77 2.07
CA LYS A 61 4.48 8.20 3.34
C LYS A 61 3.34 9.05 3.91
N ILE A 62 2.33 8.40 4.46
CA ILE A 62 1.31 9.01 5.31
C ILE A 62 1.53 8.46 6.71
N HIS A 63 1.91 9.31 7.66
CA HIS A 63 2.21 8.91 9.02
C HIS A 63 0.94 8.83 9.87
N PHE A 64 0.88 7.81 10.71
CA PHE A 64 -0.20 7.61 11.66
C PHE A 64 0.38 7.45 13.08
N PRO A 65 -0.38 7.83 14.13
CA PRO A 65 0.04 7.65 15.51
C PRO A 65 -0.03 6.19 15.99
N GLU A 66 -0.47 5.26 15.13
CA GLU A 66 -0.73 3.86 15.44
C GLU A 66 -0.31 2.96 14.27
N VAL A 67 -0.06 1.68 14.57
CA VAL A 67 0.22 0.64 13.57
C VAL A 67 -0.96 0.49 12.61
N VAL A 68 -0.70 0.64 11.31
CA VAL A 68 -1.69 0.40 10.26
C VAL A 68 -1.64 -1.06 9.83
N SER A 69 -2.79 -1.72 9.81
CA SER A 69 -2.90 -3.10 9.34
C SER A 69 -3.41 -3.19 7.91
N ASN A 70 -4.34 -2.33 7.49
CA ASN A 70 -4.95 -2.42 6.17
C ASN A 70 -5.44 -1.08 5.64
N LEU A 71 -5.68 -1.04 4.33
CA LEU A 71 -6.25 0.11 3.65
C LEU A 71 -7.10 -0.32 2.45
N CYS A 72 -8.07 0.51 2.07
CA CYS A 72 -8.77 0.39 0.81
C CYS A 72 -9.21 1.75 0.26
N PHE A 73 -9.21 1.86 -1.06
CA PHE A 73 -9.84 2.97 -1.75
C PHE A 73 -11.35 2.75 -1.79
N GLY A 74 -12.10 3.81 -1.54
CA GLY A 74 -13.55 3.80 -1.59
C GLY A 74 -14.14 5.19 -1.84
N GLY A 75 -15.42 5.34 -1.52
CA GLY A 75 -16.22 6.49 -1.94
C GLY A 75 -16.58 6.43 -3.43
N VAL A 76 -17.53 7.28 -3.85
CA VAL A 76 -18.10 7.27 -5.22
C VAL A 76 -17.02 7.45 -6.29
N LYS A 77 -15.98 8.24 -5.99
CA LYS A 77 -14.87 8.52 -6.91
C LYS A 77 -13.64 7.63 -6.70
N ARG A 78 -13.69 6.64 -5.79
CA ARG A 78 -12.55 5.81 -5.38
C ARG A 78 -11.31 6.59 -4.89
N ASN A 79 -11.50 7.84 -4.47
CA ASN A 79 -10.43 8.75 -4.04
C ASN A 79 -10.46 9.02 -2.53
N ARG A 80 -11.23 8.23 -1.77
CA ARG A 80 -11.20 8.26 -0.32
C ARG A 80 -10.52 6.99 0.17
N LEU A 81 -9.37 7.14 0.82
CA LEU A 81 -8.65 6.04 1.43
C LEU A 81 -9.23 5.78 2.82
N PHE A 82 -9.68 4.56 3.07
CA PHE A 82 -10.05 4.06 4.39
C PHE A 82 -8.91 3.23 4.94
N ILE A 83 -8.57 3.41 6.22
CA ILE A 83 -7.40 2.81 6.85
C ILE A 83 -7.82 2.21 8.20
N THR A 84 -7.46 0.95 8.46
CA THR A 84 -7.58 0.32 9.78
C THR A 84 -6.24 0.41 10.49
N ALA A 85 -6.21 1.06 11.64
CA ALA A 85 -4.98 1.28 12.39
C ALA A 85 -5.23 1.03 13.87
N SER A 86 -4.70 -0.09 14.38
CA SER A 86 -4.89 -0.60 15.74
C SER A 86 -6.30 -0.38 16.31
N GLN A 87 -6.52 0.70 17.05
CA GLN A 87 -7.77 0.95 17.78
C GLN A 87 -8.77 1.84 17.01
N SER A 88 -8.40 2.27 15.81
CA SER A 88 -9.07 3.34 15.07
C SER A 88 -9.29 2.99 13.60
N VAL A 89 -10.30 3.63 13.00
CA VAL A 89 -10.50 3.66 11.55
C VAL A 89 -10.37 5.10 11.08
N TYR A 90 -9.45 5.34 10.15
CA TYR A 90 -9.21 6.65 9.56
C TYR A 90 -9.75 6.72 8.14
N ALA A 91 -10.06 7.93 7.68
CA ALA A 91 -10.39 8.16 6.29
C ALA A 91 -9.87 9.52 5.81
N LEU A 92 -9.22 9.55 4.65
CA LEU A 92 -8.69 10.77 4.04
C LEU A 92 -8.91 10.76 2.53
N TYR A 93 -9.05 11.94 1.94
CA TYR A 93 -9.08 12.09 0.49
C TYR A 93 -7.66 12.11 -0.06
N VAL A 94 -7.47 11.45 -1.20
CA VAL A 94 -6.22 11.43 -1.96
C VAL A 94 -6.46 11.89 -3.39
N GLU A 95 -5.43 12.42 -4.04
CA GLU A 95 -5.49 12.95 -5.41
C GLU A 95 -5.25 11.86 -6.47
N THR A 96 -5.57 10.61 -6.15
CA THR A 96 -5.59 9.48 -7.09
C THR A 96 -6.82 8.62 -6.81
N GLN A 97 -6.99 7.55 -7.58
CA GLN A 97 -8.11 6.63 -7.46
C GLN A 97 -7.59 5.21 -7.27
N GLY A 98 -8.25 4.43 -6.43
CA GLY A 98 -8.01 2.99 -6.40
C GLY A 98 -8.33 2.36 -7.76
N VAL A 99 -7.52 1.36 -8.14
CA VAL A 99 -7.80 0.56 -9.33
C VAL A 99 -9.20 -0.08 -9.19
N PRO A 100 -10.07 -0.01 -10.21
CA PRO A 100 -11.36 -0.68 -10.15
C PRO A 100 -11.16 -2.20 -10.04
N PHE A 101 -12.04 -2.86 -9.29
CA PHE A 101 -12.15 -4.31 -9.40
C PHE A 101 -12.64 -4.66 -10.82
N PRO A 102 -12.00 -5.63 -11.50
CA PRO A 102 -12.48 -6.13 -12.79
C PRO A 102 -13.84 -6.82 -12.67
#